data_AF-A0A974CI60-F1
#
_entry.id   AF-A0A974CI60-F1
#
_cell.length_a   1.000
_cell.length_b   1.000
_cell.length_c   1.000
_cell.angle_alpha   90.00
_cell.angle_beta   90.00
_cell.angle_gamma   90.00
#
_symmetry.space_group_name_H-M   'P 1'
#
loop_
_entity.id
_entity.type
_entity.pdbx_description
1 polymer ?
#
loop_
_entity_poly.entity_id
_entity_poly.type
_entity_poly.pdbx_seq_one_letter_code
_entity_poly.pdbx_strand_id
1 'polypeptide(L)'
;MSPSPAQKNMHLAIYFITILTGFPTNLLALHALIRKLRNKATPNAILLFNLTISDLSFLTFLPFKVAEIYQGQWKMPSFLCPLSGLFYFSTIYSSTLFLTAVSVERFLGVAYPLKYKLYRNPSYAAAISGFLWVCSFAHCSIVYVTEYNHDANTSMRIVCYDNFTEKQMEVLGPFRLELGIVLFCFPFLITCFCYCSFIRILVSSPHIHREKKQRAIGLVITTLSVFAICFAPYNASHLVGFVQRKNVAWRDEALLLSTLNACLDPIIFYFSSTAVQHSCRSCLVKLGLCKTHSTLQKIIGKPHMKTSPPDISDSQIHSSKF
;
A
#
# COMPACT_ATOMS: atom_id res chain seq x y z
N MET A 1 -18.18 26.77 1.27
CA MET A 1 -17.68 27.69 2.31
C MET A 1 -16.15 27.59 2.26
N SER A 2 -15.43 28.68 1.99
CA SER A 2 -13.96 28.61 1.85
C SER A 2 -13.32 28.11 3.15
N PRO A 3 -12.38 27.14 3.11
CA PRO A 3 -11.77 26.59 4.31
C PRO A 3 -11.07 27.68 5.13
N SER A 4 -11.13 27.56 6.46
CA SER A 4 -10.42 28.50 7.33
C SER A 4 -8.90 28.44 7.07
N PRO A 5 -8.15 29.53 7.33
CA PRO A 5 -6.70 29.53 7.16
C PRO A 5 -6.00 28.40 7.93
N ALA A 6 -6.51 28.06 9.12
CA ALA A 6 -5.99 26.96 9.94
C ALA A 6 -6.19 25.60 9.26
N GLN A 7 -7.39 25.34 8.71
CA GLN A 7 -7.66 24.09 7.98
C GLN A 7 -6.78 23.98 6.73
N LYS A 8 -6.64 25.06 5.96
CA LYS A 8 -5.76 25.09 4.79
C LYS A 8 -4.32 24.71 5.15
N ASN A 9 -3.77 25.29 6.21
CA ASN A 9 -2.40 24.99 6.65
C ASN A 9 -2.25 23.52 7.12
N MET A 10 -3.27 22.98 7.80
CA MET A 10 -3.29 21.58 8.22
C MET A 10 -3.28 20.61 7.02
N HIS A 11 -4.11 20.86 6.01
CA HIS A 11 -4.16 20.04 4.79
C HIS A 11 -2.81 20.05 4.06
N LEU A 12 -2.23 21.24 3.89
CA LEU A 12 -0.91 21.38 3.26
C LEU A 12 0.16 20.62 4.04
N ALA A 13 0.20 20.75 5.37
CA ALA A 13 1.16 20.05 6.21
C ALA A 13 1.07 18.52 6.03
N ILE A 14 -0.14 17.96 6.07
CA ILE A 14 -0.34 16.51 5.91
C ILE A 14 0.04 16.04 4.50
N TYR A 15 -0.30 16.78 3.45
CA TYR A 15 0.12 16.44 2.08
C TYR A 15 1.63 16.52 1.90
N PHE A 16 2.29 17.53 2.46
CA PHE A 16 3.75 17.62 2.42
C PHE A 16 4.42 16.47 3.17
N ILE A 17 3.94 16.13 4.38
CA ILE A 17 4.41 14.96 5.12
C ILE A 17 4.22 13.70 4.29
N THR A 18 3.07 13.57 3.64
CA THR A 18 2.73 12.42 2.79
C THR A 18 3.71 12.29 1.62
N ILE A 19 4.00 13.38 0.91
CA ILE A 19 4.95 13.39 -0.21
C ILE A 19 6.37 13.10 0.29
N LEU A 20 6.84 13.79 1.32
CA LEU A 20 8.21 13.71 1.82
C LEU A 20 8.53 12.34 2.41
N THR A 21 7.55 11.65 3.00
CA THR A 21 7.76 10.32 3.57
C THR A 21 7.38 9.20 2.60
N GLY A 22 6.26 9.35 1.89
CA GLY A 22 5.72 8.33 0.97
C GLY A 22 6.56 8.17 -0.29
N PHE A 23 6.98 9.25 -0.95
CA PHE A 23 7.72 9.16 -2.22
C PHE A 23 9.05 8.38 -2.11
N PRO A 24 9.96 8.73 -1.18
CA PRO A 24 11.25 8.03 -1.09
C PRO A 24 11.10 6.58 -0.63
N THR A 25 10.17 6.29 0.27
CA THR A 25 9.96 4.93 0.81
C THR A 25 9.31 4.02 -0.23
N ASN A 26 8.34 4.51 -1.00
CA ASN A 26 7.74 3.77 -2.11
C ASN A 26 8.73 3.55 -3.27
N LEU A 27 9.58 4.53 -3.61
CA LEU A 27 10.64 4.33 -4.60
C LEU A 27 11.65 3.24 -4.17
N LEU A 28 12.03 3.24 -2.89
CA LEU A 28 12.91 2.21 -2.35
C LEU A 28 12.26 0.82 -2.41
N ALA A 29 10.97 0.74 -2.08
CA ALA A 29 10.19 -0.48 -2.19
C ALA A 29 10.06 -0.95 -3.64
N LEU A 30 9.78 -0.05 -4.58
CA LEU A 30 9.71 -0.31 -6.00
C LEU A 30 11.01 -0.94 -6.51
N HIS A 31 12.15 -0.33 -6.20
CA HIS A 31 13.46 -0.86 -6.57
C HIS A 31 13.71 -2.28 -6.03
N ALA A 32 13.35 -2.51 -4.76
CA ALA A 32 13.47 -3.81 -4.12
C ALA A 32 12.57 -4.87 -4.78
N LEU A 33 11.34 -4.49 -5.13
CA LEU A 33 10.33 -5.35 -5.75
C LEU A 33 10.68 -5.65 -7.20
N ILE A 34 11.19 -4.70 -7.98
CA ILE A 34 11.69 -4.93 -9.34
C ILE A 34 12.79 -5.99 -9.32
N ARG A 35 13.78 -5.86 -8.43
CA ARG A 35 14.84 -6.88 -8.27
C ARG A 35 14.26 -8.23 -7.87
N LYS A 36 13.28 -8.25 -6.96
CA LYS A 36 12.62 -9.48 -6.53
C LYS A 36 11.89 -10.16 -7.69
N LEU A 37 11.15 -9.40 -8.50
CA LEU A 37 10.40 -9.91 -9.64
C LEU A 37 11.32 -10.47 -10.73
N ARG A 38 12.42 -9.77 -11.04
CA ARG A 38 13.44 -10.24 -12.00
C ARG A 38 14.08 -11.57 -11.56
N ASN A 39 14.34 -11.73 -10.27
CA ASN A 39 14.98 -12.94 -9.75
C ASN A 39 14.00 -14.09 -9.54
N LYS A 40 12.82 -13.80 -8.97
CA LYS A 40 11.78 -14.79 -8.66
C LYS A 40 10.43 -14.10 -8.50
N ALA A 41 9.67 -14.06 -9.59
CA ALA A 41 8.28 -13.63 -9.57
C ALA A 41 7.45 -14.56 -8.65
N THR A 42 6.79 -13.95 -7.68
CA THR A 42 5.83 -14.62 -6.79
C THR A 42 4.55 -13.81 -6.76
N PRO A 43 3.36 -14.44 -6.64
CA PRO A 43 2.09 -13.72 -6.58
C PRO A 43 2.08 -12.55 -5.59
N ASN A 44 2.50 -12.77 -4.33
CA ASN A 44 2.66 -11.68 -3.36
C ASN A 44 3.58 -10.53 -3.83
N ALA A 45 4.67 -10.82 -4.55
CA ALA A 45 5.57 -9.76 -5.04
C ALA A 45 4.93 -8.93 -6.16
N ILE A 46 4.08 -9.55 -7.00
CA ILE A 46 3.32 -8.85 -8.05
C ILE A 46 2.26 -7.95 -7.43
N LEU A 47 1.53 -8.45 -6.41
CA LEU A 47 0.52 -7.66 -5.72
C LEU A 47 1.13 -6.45 -5.00
N LEU A 48 2.23 -6.65 -4.26
CA LEU A 48 2.95 -5.52 -3.63
C LEU A 48 3.51 -4.54 -4.66
N PHE A 49 4.00 -5.03 -5.80
CA PHE A 49 4.49 -4.16 -6.86
C PHE A 49 3.38 -3.28 -7.41
N ASN A 50 2.20 -3.82 -7.70
CA ASN A 50 1.06 -3.03 -8.17
C ASN A 50 0.56 -2.04 -7.11
N LEU A 51 0.55 -2.44 -5.83
CA LEU A 51 0.25 -1.53 -4.72
C LEU A 51 1.24 -0.35 -4.68
N THR A 52 2.56 -0.62 -4.79
CA THR A 52 3.57 0.44 -4.87
C THR A 52 3.39 1.36 -6.09
N ILE A 53 2.98 0.81 -7.24
CA ILE A 53 2.67 1.63 -8.43
C ILE A 53 1.43 2.51 -8.19
N SER A 54 0.41 1.99 -7.50
CA SER A 54 -0.76 2.77 -7.05
C SER A 54 -0.33 3.95 -6.18
N ASP A 55 0.49 3.69 -5.15
CA ASP A 55 0.93 4.73 -4.21
C ASP A 55 1.82 5.77 -4.90
N LEU A 56 2.74 5.36 -5.78
CA LEU A 56 3.57 6.31 -6.55
C LEU A 56 2.75 7.14 -7.54
N SER A 57 1.71 6.55 -8.15
CA SER A 57 0.78 7.30 -9.00
C SER A 57 0.06 8.36 -8.16
N PHE A 58 -0.52 7.96 -7.02
CA PHE A 58 -1.15 8.87 -6.08
C PHE A 58 -0.24 10.04 -5.69
N LEU A 59 0.97 9.72 -5.23
CA LEU A 59 1.96 10.70 -4.78
C LEU A 59 2.46 11.63 -5.91
N THR A 60 2.42 11.18 -7.16
CA THR A 60 2.77 12.00 -8.34
C THR A 60 1.68 13.02 -8.66
N PHE A 61 0.41 12.69 -8.41
CA PHE A 61 -0.72 13.60 -8.64
C PHE A 61 -1.06 14.47 -7.42
N LEU A 62 -0.64 14.09 -6.21
CA LEU A 62 -0.88 14.85 -4.98
C LEU A 62 -0.38 16.32 -5.02
N PRO A 63 0.77 16.66 -5.65
CA PRO A 63 1.22 18.05 -5.80
C PRO A 63 0.21 18.97 -6.51
N PHE A 64 -0.60 18.45 -7.44
CA PHE A 64 -1.64 19.26 -8.08
C PHE A 64 -2.72 19.69 -7.07
N LYS A 65 -3.09 18.81 -6.13
CA LYS A 65 -4.02 19.13 -5.04
C LYS A 65 -3.40 20.13 -4.06
N VAL A 66 -2.11 20.01 -3.76
CA VAL A 66 -1.36 20.98 -2.95
C VAL A 66 -1.40 22.37 -3.61
N ALA A 67 -1.13 22.45 -4.92
CA ALA A 67 -1.16 23.70 -5.67
C ALA A 67 -2.55 24.34 -5.67
N GLU A 68 -3.61 23.55 -5.86
CA GLU A 68 -4.99 24.01 -5.76
C GLU A 68 -5.30 24.63 -4.40
N ILE A 69 -5.01 23.91 -3.30
CA ILE A 69 -5.26 24.39 -1.93
C ILE A 69 -4.47 25.67 -1.66
N TYR A 70 -3.19 25.71 -2.08
CA TYR A 70 -2.33 26.86 -1.89
C TYR A 70 -2.85 28.10 -2.62
N GLN A 71 -3.28 27.95 -3.88
CA GLN A 71 -3.78 29.07 -4.70
C GLN A 71 -5.23 29.45 -4.38
N GLY A 72 -5.97 28.57 -3.72
CA GLY A 72 -7.41 28.73 -3.44
C GLY A 72 -8.29 28.64 -4.68
N GLN A 73 -7.71 28.27 -5.83
CA GLN A 73 -8.40 28.07 -7.10
C GLN A 73 -7.59 27.16 -8.03
N TRP A 74 -8.26 26.52 -8.99
CA TRP A 74 -7.59 25.71 -10.01
C TRP A 74 -7.06 26.57 -11.17
N LYS A 75 -5.75 26.85 -11.21
CA LYS A 75 -5.11 27.60 -12.32
C LYS A 75 -4.39 26.72 -13.35
N MET A 76 -4.40 25.41 -13.17
CA MET A 76 -3.76 24.47 -14.09
C MET A 76 -4.67 24.19 -15.29
N PRO A 77 -4.17 23.58 -16.39
CA PRO A 77 -5.00 23.16 -17.51
C PRO A 77 -6.29 22.45 -17.09
N SER A 78 -7.39 22.75 -17.77
CA SER A 78 -8.73 22.26 -17.41
C SER A 78 -8.83 20.73 -17.40
N PHE A 79 -8.12 20.04 -18.30
CA PHE A 79 -8.10 18.57 -18.36
C PHE A 79 -7.41 17.90 -17.15
N LEU A 80 -6.48 18.60 -16.49
CA LEU A 80 -5.73 18.06 -15.36
C LEU A 80 -6.58 17.98 -14.08
N CYS A 81 -7.62 18.81 -13.97
CA CYS A 81 -8.54 18.82 -12.83
C CYS A 81 -9.23 17.46 -12.65
N PRO A 82 -10.05 16.99 -13.62
CA PRO A 82 -10.72 15.71 -13.50
C PRO A 82 -9.72 14.54 -13.53
N LEU A 83 -8.60 14.67 -14.26
CA LEU A 83 -7.55 13.64 -14.30
C LEU A 83 -6.90 13.43 -12.92
N SER A 84 -6.57 14.52 -12.22
CA SER A 84 -6.00 14.46 -10.87
C SER A 84 -6.98 13.84 -9.88
N GLY A 85 -8.28 14.17 -9.96
CA GLY A 85 -9.34 13.54 -9.19
C GLY A 85 -9.46 12.04 -9.47
N LEU A 86 -9.42 11.64 -10.75
CA LEU A 86 -9.49 10.23 -11.13
C LEU A 86 -8.35 9.42 -10.51
N PHE A 87 -7.10 9.89 -10.62
CA PHE A 87 -5.97 9.20 -10.00
C PHE A 87 -6.06 9.23 -8.47
N TYR A 88 -6.46 10.35 -7.88
CA TYR A 88 -6.61 10.47 -6.43
C TYR A 88 -7.59 9.44 -5.86
N PHE A 89 -8.79 9.32 -6.44
CA PHE A 89 -9.80 8.37 -5.95
C PHE A 89 -9.53 6.92 -6.38
N SER A 90 -9.12 6.69 -7.64
CA SER A 90 -8.86 5.33 -8.13
C SER A 90 -7.75 4.67 -7.35
N THR A 91 -6.71 5.42 -6.98
CA THR A 91 -5.57 4.85 -6.23
C THR A 91 -5.92 4.48 -4.80
N ILE A 92 -6.80 5.24 -4.11
CA ILE A 92 -7.32 4.86 -2.78
C ILE A 92 -8.02 3.48 -2.83
N TYR A 93 -8.90 3.28 -3.81
CA TYR A 93 -9.61 2.02 -3.95
C TYR A 93 -8.74 0.89 -4.52
N SER A 94 -7.82 1.19 -5.46
CA SER A 94 -6.78 0.24 -5.87
C SER A 94 -5.99 -0.25 -4.66
N SER A 95 -5.55 0.64 -3.77
CA SER A 95 -4.79 0.24 -2.57
C SER A 95 -5.62 -0.66 -1.65
N THR A 96 -6.90 -0.34 -1.45
CA THR A 96 -7.85 -1.18 -0.69
C THR A 96 -7.99 -2.60 -1.28
N LEU A 97 -8.15 -2.69 -2.60
CA LEU A 97 -8.28 -3.95 -3.33
C LEU A 97 -6.98 -4.76 -3.32
N PHE A 98 -5.82 -4.12 -3.51
CA PHE A 98 -4.52 -4.78 -3.48
C PHE A 98 -4.17 -5.28 -2.08
N LEU A 99 -4.44 -4.51 -1.02
CA LEU A 99 -4.27 -4.99 0.36
C LEU A 99 -5.15 -6.20 0.66
N THR A 100 -6.37 -6.20 0.15
CA THR A 100 -7.27 -7.36 0.24
C THR A 100 -6.68 -8.57 -0.48
N ALA A 101 -6.22 -8.40 -1.73
CA ALA A 101 -5.58 -9.47 -2.48
C ALA A 101 -4.31 -10.01 -1.76
N VAL A 102 -3.51 -9.14 -1.15
CA VAL A 102 -2.37 -9.52 -0.31
C VAL A 102 -2.83 -10.35 0.89
N SER A 103 -3.93 -9.99 1.55
CA SER A 103 -4.47 -10.76 2.68
C SER A 103 -4.92 -12.17 2.28
N VAL A 104 -5.60 -12.30 1.14
CA VAL A 104 -6.04 -13.58 0.57
C VAL A 104 -4.84 -14.43 0.21
N GLU A 105 -3.86 -13.86 -0.48
CA GLU A 105 -2.60 -14.51 -0.83
C GLU A 105 -1.86 -15.06 0.40
N ARG A 106 -1.81 -14.30 1.50
CA ARG A 106 -1.20 -14.75 2.76
C ARG A 106 -1.97 -15.88 3.41
N PHE A 107 -3.29 -15.80 3.42
CA PHE A 107 -4.16 -16.84 3.94
C PHE A 107 -4.00 -18.15 3.13
N LEU A 108 -4.09 -18.10 1.80
CA LEU A 108 -3.96 -19.27 0.93
C LEU A 108 -2.60 -19.95 1.10
N GLY A 109 -1.54 -19.16 1.26
CA GLY A 109 -0.19 -19.67 1.47
C GLY A 109 0.01 -20.49 2.74
N VAL A 110 -0.78 -20.25 3.80
CA VAL A 110 -0.70 -21.02 5.06
C VAL A 110 -1.80 -22.07 5.19
N ALA A 111 -2.99 -21.82 4.66
CA ALA A 111 -4.12 -22.73 4.75
C ALA A 111 -3.99 -23.94 3.81
N TYR A 112 -3.37 -23.73 2.64
CA TYR A 112 -3.27 -24.76 1.59
C TYR A 112 -1.85 -24.92 1.05
N PRO A 113 -0.82 -25.15 1.88
CA PRO A 113 0.59 -25.05 1.47
C PRO A 113 0.97 -25.96 0.29
N LEU A 114 0.42 -27.18 0.22
CA LEU A 114 0.72 -28.15 -0.86
C LEU A 114 0.02 -27.77 -2.18
N LYS A 115 -1.30 -27.55 -2.14
CA LYS A 115 -2.08 -27.13 -3.32
C LYS A 115 -1.60 -25.78 -3.83
N TYR A 116 -1.40 -24.83 -2.92
CA TYR A 116 -0.93 -23.51 -3.26
C TYR A 116 0.47 -23.57 -3.91
N LYS A 117 1.41 -24.39 -3.41
CA LYS A 117 2.73 -24.56 -4.05
C LYS A 117 2.63 -25.09 -5.48
N LEU A 118 1.68 -25.98 -5.77
CA LEU A 118 1.46 -26.55 -7.11
C LEU A 118 0.80 -25.56 -8.07
N TYR A 119 -0.17 -24.77 -7.59
CA TYR A 119 -0.92 -23.81 -8.41
C TYR A 119 -0.37 -22.37 -8.35
N ARG A 120 0.83 -22.17 -7.77
CA ARG A 120 1.45 -20.84 -7.62
C ARG A 120 1.97 -20.30 -8.95
N ASN A 121 1.05 -19.89 -9.82
CA ASN A 121 1.39 -19.26 -11.10
C ASN A 121 1.34 -17.71 -10.97
N PRO A 122 2.49 -17.02 -11.17
CA PRO A 122 2.54 -15.56 -11.16
C PRO A 122 1.58 -14.88 -12.15
N SER A 123 1.24 -15.55 -13.26
CA SER A 123 0.32 -15.01 -14.26
C SER A 123 -1.09 -14.75 -13.70
N TYR A 124 -1.58 -15.58 -12.76
CA TYR A 124 -2.87 -15.32 -12.10
C TYR A 124 -2.83 -14.03 -11.28
N ALA A 125 -1.73 -13.77 -10.57
CA ALA A 125 -1.59 -12.53 -9.80
C ALA A 125 -1.52 -11.30 -10.72
N ALA A 126 -0.88 -11.42 -11.89
CA ALA A 126 -0.84 -10.36 -12.88
C ALA A 126 -2.24 -10.10 -13.47
N ALA A 127 -2.99 -11.16 -13.82
CA ALA A 127 -4.36 -11.05 -14.32
C ALA A 127 -5.30 -10.43 -13.28
N ILE A 128 -5.24 -10.91 -12.03
CA ILE A 128 -5.99 -10.31 -10.91
C ILE A 128 -5.61 -8.84 -10.76
N SER A 129 -4.32 -8.49 -10.82
CA SER A 129 -3.89 -7.08 -10.70
C SER A 129 -4.49 -6.21 -11.80
N GLY A 130 -4.47 -6.68 -13.05
CA GLY A 130 -5.10 -5.99 -14.17
C GLY A 130 -6.61 -5.80 -13.97
N PHE A 131 -7.30 -6.83 -13.49
CA PHE A 131 -8.73 -6.74 -13.15
C PHE A 131 -8.99 -5.71 -12.04
N LEU A 132 -8.21 -5.71 -10.96
CA LEU A 132 -8.38 -4.76 -9.85
C LEU A 132 -8.17 -3.31 -10.30
N TRP A 133 -7.17 -3.05 -11.17
CA TRP A 133 -6.97 -1.73 -11.79
C TRP A 133 -8.16 -1.30 -12.65
N VAL A 134 -8.66 -2.20 -13.49
CA VAL A 134 -9.83 -1.88 -14.33
C VAL A 134 -11.05 -1.61 -13.46
N CYS A 135 -11.29 -2.40 -12.41
CA CYS A 135 -12.40 -2.18 -11.49
C CYS A 135 -12.31 -0.81 -10.80
N SER A 136 -11.15 -0.45 -10.22
CA SER A 136 -11.02 0.83 -9.50
C SER A 136 -11.15 2.03 -10.45
N PHE A 137 -10.51 1.99 -11.63
CA PHE A 137 -10.58 3.08 -12.60
C PHE A 137 -11.94 3.19 -13.28
N ALA A 138 -12.59 2.07 -13.60
CA ALA A 138 -13.92 2.08 -14.21
C ALA A 138 -14.95 2.68 -13.24
N HIS A 139 -14.94 2.27 -11.96
CA HIS A 139 -15.82 2.86 -10.96
C HIS A 139 -15.53 4.36 -10.75
N CYS A 140 -14.27 4.76 -10.58
CA CYS A 140 -13.94 6.18 -10.41
C CYS A 140 -14.10 7.02 -11.70
N SER A 141 -14.20 6.41 -12.88
CA SER A 141 -14.46 7.13 -14.13
C SER A 141 -15.84 7.79 -14.14
N ILE A 142 -16.82 7.26 -13.42
CA ILE A 142 -18.14 7.88 -13.28
C ILE A 142 -18.01 9.24 -12.60
N VAL A 143 -17.17 9.34 -11.57
CA VAL A 143 -16.83 10.61 -10.90
C VAL A 143 -16.16 11.58 -11.89
N TYR A 144 -15.19 11.09 -12.67
CA TYR A 144 -14.52 11.86 -13.71
C TYR A 144 -15.51 12.43 -14.73
N VAL A 145 -16.43 11.62 -15.24
CA VAL A 145 -17.42 12.02 -16.26
C VAL A 145 -18.40 13.05 -15.67
N THR A 146 -18.85 12.86 -14.44
CA THR A 146 -19.73 13.85 -13.78
C THR A 146 -19.03 15.20 -13.56
N GLU A 147 -17.73 15.18 -13.25
CA GLU A 147 -16.90 16.37 -13.03
C GLU A 147 -16.52 17.08 -14.35
N TYR A 148 -16.27 16.31 -15.42
CA TYR A 148 -15.94 16.86 -16.73
C TYR A 148 -17.13 17.61 -17.33
N ASN A 149 -18.34 17.06 -17.21
CA ASN A 149 -19.56 17.65 -17.76
C ASN A 149 -20.11 18.85 -16.96
N HIS A 150 -19.56 19.16 -15.77
CA HIS A 150 -20.02 20.27 -14.92
C HIS A 150 -19.72 21.66 -15.54
N ASP A 151 -18.62 21.81 -16.30
CA ASP A 151 -18.09 23.13 -16.71
C ASP A 151 -17.96 23.39 -18.21
N ALA A 152 -18.72 22.72 -19.08
CA ALA A 152 -18.72 23.13 -20.50
C ALA A 152 -19.32 24.55 -20.71
N ASN A 153 -20.01 25.11 -19.71
CA ASN A 153 -20.77 26.36 -19.81
C ASN A 153 -20.24 27.53 -18.95
N THR A 154 -19.14 27.42 -18.21
CA THR A 154 -18.64 28.52 -17.36
C THR A 154 -17.12 28.58 -17.39
N SER A 155 -16.57 29.72 -17.81
CA SER A 155 -15.15 29.92 -18.13
C SER A 155 -14.21 30.01 -16.92
N MET A 156 -14.66 29.69 -15.70
CA MET A 156 -13.85 29.84 -14.48
C MET A 156 -14.10 28.71 -13.48
N ARG A 157 -13.30 27.64 -13.56
CA ARG A 157 -13.26 26.55 -12.56
C ARG A 157 -12.62 27.05 -11.27
N ILE A 158 -13.41 27.18 -10.21
CA ILE A 158 -12.93 27.70 -8.92
C ILE A 158 -12.38 26.57 -8.02
N VAL A 159 -12.98 25.38 -8.01
CA VAL A 159 -12.53 24.22 -7.19
C VAL A 159 -12.80 22.91 -7.93
N CYS A 160 -11.86 21.97 -7.90
CA CYS A 160 -12.03 20.61 -8.42
C CYS A 160 -12.70 19.70 -7.37
N TYR A 161 -13.74 18.98 -7.80
CA TYR A 161 -14.53 18.04 -6.99
C TYR A 161 -15.29 18.72 -5.83
N ASP A 162 -15.93 19.86 -6.10
CA ASP A 162 -16.77 20.55 -5.13
C ASP A 162 -18.03 21.14 -5.82
N ASN A 163 -19.07 21.43 -5.05
CA ASN A 163 -20.34 22.01 -5.52
C ASN A 163 -21.12 21.18 -6.57
N PHE A 164 -21.42 19.93 -6.26
CA PHE A 164 -22.40 19.15 -7.02
C PHE A 164 -23.81 19.72 -6.84
N THR A 165 -24.56 19.88 -7.94
CA THR A 165 -25.98 20.29 -7.92
C THR A 165 -26.87 19.24 -7.24
N GLU A 166 -28.05 19.63 -6.76
CA GLU A 166 -28.99 18.72 -6.10
C GLU A 166 -29.37 17.51 -6.97
N LYS A 167 -29.59 17.72 -8.28
CA LYS A 167 -29.83 16.65 -9.26
C LYS A 167 -28.65 15.68 -9.42
N GLN A 168 -27.42 16.19 -9.33
CA GLN A 168 -26.22 15.32 -9.35
C GLN A 168 -26.11 14.53 -8.05
N MET A 169 -26.49 15.11 -6.91
CA MET A 169 -26.46 14.43 -5.61
C MET A 169 -27.47 13.28 -5.51
N GLU A 170 -28.58 13.31 -6.25
CA GLU A 170 -29.53 12.20 -6.36
C GLU A 170 -28.92 10.94 -7.00
N VAL A 171 -27.98 11.11 -7.94
CA VAL A 171 -27.23 10.01 -8.59
C VAL A 171 -25.96 9.67 -7.82
N LEU A 172 -25.24 10.69 -7.36
CA LEU A 172 -23.94 10.58 -6.72
C LEU A 172 -24.01 10.02 -5.30
N GLY A 173 -25.11 10.26 -4.58
CA GLY A 173 -25.35 9.71 -3.24
C GLY A 173 -25.40 8.17 -3.23
N PRO A 174 -26.34 7.53 -3.95
CA PRO A 174 -26.40 6.07 -4.09
C PRO A 174 -25.11 5.48 -4.66
N PHE A 175 -24.49 6.15 -5.64
CA PHE A 175 -23.23 5.71 -6.23
C PHE A 175 -22.07 5.73 -5.22
N ARG A 176 -21.91 6.79 -4.43
CA ARG A 176 -20.90 6.86 -3.35
C ARG A 176 -21.12 5.79 -2.29
N LEU A 177 -22.37 5.46 -1.97
CA LEU A 177 -22.69 4.36 -1.06
C LEU A 177 -22.27 3.01 -1.65
N GLU A 178 -22.60 2.77 -2.92
CA GLU A 178 -22.19 1.56 -3.65
C GLU A 178 -20.66 1.41 -3.64
N LEU A 179 -19.92 2.48 -3.97
CA LEU A 179 -18.45 2.51 -3.87
C LEU A 179 -17.96 2.13 -2.47
N GLY A 180 -18.53 2.74 -1.43
CA GLY A 180 -18.14 2.45 -0.04
C GLY A 180 -18.43 1.00 0.35
N ILE A 181 -19.49 0.40 -0.17
CA ILE A 181 -19.84 -0.99 0.12
C ILE A 181 -18.93 -1.94 -0.66
N VAL A 182 -18.84 -1.78 -1.98
CA VAL A 182 -18.16 -2.70 -2.90
C VAL A 182 -16.65 -2.59 -2.83
N LEU A 183 -16.12 -1.37 -2.74
CA LEU A 183 -14.68 -1.12 -2.78
C LEU A 183 -14.05 -0.90 -1.40
N PHE A 184 -14.84 -0.85 -0.32
CA PHE A 184 -14.32 -0.80 1.04
C PHE A 184 -14.92 -1.86 1.97
N CYS A 185 -16.24 -1.91 2.20
CA CYS A 185 -16.81 -2.85 3.18
C CYS A 185 -16.54 -4.32 2.84
N PHE A 186 -16.80 -4.73 1.61
CA PHE A 186 -16.50 -6.09 1.15
C PHE A 186 -14.99 -6.41 1.25
N PRO A 187 -14.08 -5.59 0.68
CA PRO A 187 -12.63 -5.74 0.86
C PRO A 187 -12.17 -5.84 2.32
N PHE A 188 -12.71 -4.99 3.20
CA PHE A 188 -12.39 -4.99 4.62
C PHE A 188 -12.83 -6.27 5.32
N LEU A 189 -14.06 -6.75 5.07
CA LEU A 189 -14.57 -7.99 5.64
C LEU A 189 -13.74 -9.20 5.19
N ILE A 190 -13.40 -9.27 3.89
CA ILE A 190 -12.52 -10.32 3.35
C ILE A 190 -11.15 -10.25 4.04
N THR A 191 -10.57 -9.06 4.17
CA THR A 191 -9.28 -8.85 4.82
C THR A 191 -9.28 -9.31 6.27
N CYS A 192 -10.31 -8.95 7.04
CA CYS A 192 -10.50 -9.39 8.41
C CYS A 192 -10.59 -10.92 8.49
N PHE A 193 -11.45 -11.54 7.69
CA PHE A 193 -11.60 -13.00 7.65
C PHE A 193 -10.28 -13.70 7.31
N CYS A 194 -9.59 -13.26 6.26
CA CYS A 194 -8.33 -13.83 5.81
C CYS A 194 -7.24 -13.68 6.86
N TYR A 195 -7.11 -12.51 7.49
CA TYR A 195 -6.08 -12.30 8.50
C TYR A 195 -6.36 -12.95 9.85
N CYS A 196 -7.61 -13.00 10.30
CA CYS A 196 -7.99 -13.82 11.46
C CYS A 196 -7.61 -15.28 11.24
N SER A 197 -7.94 -15.83 10.07
CA SER A 197 -7.63 -17.22 9.72
C SER A 197 -6.11 -17.44 9.57
N PHE A 198 -5.41 -16.53 8.87
CA PHE A 198 -3.97 -16.55 8.69
C PHE A 198 -3.23 -16.56 10.04
N ILE A 199 -3.58 -15.67 10.97
CA ILE A 199 -2.94 -15.60 12.29
C ILE A 199 -3.24 -16.84 13.13
N ARG A 200 -4.49 -17.32 13.14
CA ARG A 200 -4.85 -18.56 13.87
C ARG A 200 -3.98 -19.73 13.41
N ILE A 201 -3.92 -19.98 12.11
CA ILE A 201 -3.13 -21.10 11.54
C ILE A 201 -1.63 -20.91 11.83
N LEU A 202 -1.12 -19.69 11.64
CA LEU A 202 0.30 -19.41 11.79
C LEU A 202 0.77 -19.53 13.26
N VAL A 203 -0.01 -19.02 14.21
CA VAL A 203 0.35 -19.04 15.64
C VAL A 203 0.27 -20.45 16.20
N SER A 204 -0.74 -21.24 15.80
CA SER A 204 -0.90 -22.64 16.21
C SER A 204 0.19 -23.57 15.66
N SER A 205 0.94 -23.17 14.62
CA SER A 205 2.00 -23.99 14.06
C SER A 205 3.27 -23.97 14.94
N PRO A 206 3.73 -25.12 15.47
CA PRO A 206 4.94 -25.18 16.30
C PRO A 206 6.23 -25.06 15.46
N HIS A 207 6.16 -25.36 14.16
CA HIS A 207 7.32 -25.39 13.26
C HIS A 207 7.73 -24.00 12.73
N ILE A 208 6.97 -22.95 13.04
CA ILE A 208 7.23 -21.59 12.52
C ILE A 208 7.98 -20.77 13.57
N HIS A 209 9.17 -20.31 13.21
CA HIS A 209 10.00 -19.45 14.05
C HIS A 209 9.27 -18.18 14.52
N ARG A 210 9.58 -17.75 15.75
CA ARG A 210 9.01 -16.57 16.41
C ARG A 210 9.10 -15.30 15.56
N GLU A 211 10.22 -15.06 14.88
CA GLU A 211 10.41 -13.87 14.03
C GLU A 211 9.38 -13.80 12.88
N LYS A 212 9.07 -14.95 12.26
CA LYS A 212 8.06 -15.02 11.19
C LYS A 212 6.65 -14.74 11.73
N LYS A 213 6.34 -15.20 12.95
CA LYS A 213 5.07 -14.91 13.63
C LYS A 213 4.94 -13.42 13.95
N GLN A 214 5.98 -12.81 14.55
CA GLN A 214 5.99 -11.37 14.84
C GLN A 214 5.84 -10.53 13.58
N ARG A 215 6.52 -10.93 12.50
CA ARG A 215 6.41 -10.27 11.19
C ARG A 215 5.00 -10.35 10.62
N ALA A 216 4.36 -11.51 10.70
CA ALA A 216 2.98 -11.69 10.28
C ALA A 216 2.01 -10.86 11.12
N ILE A 217 2.20 -10.80 12.44
CA ILE A 217 1.40 -9.94 13.32
C ILE A 217 1.57 -8.47 12.95
N GLY A 218 2.82 -8.03 12.71
CA GLY A 218 3.11 -6.66 12.25
C GLY A 218 2.42 -6.33 10.92
N LEU A 219 2.43 -7.27 9.96
CA LEU A 219 1.70 -7.14 8.69
C LEU A 219 0.21 -6.93 8.91
N VAL A 220 -0.42 -7.78 9.74
CA VAL A 220 -1.86 -7.74 10.01
C VAL A 220 -2.26 -6.46 10.73
N ILE A 221 -1.57 -6.12 11.82
CA ILE A 221 -1.85 -4.89 12.58
C ILE A 221 -1.71 -3.66 11.68
N THR A 222 -0.61 -3.55 10.92
CA THR A 222 -0.40 -2.40 10.04
C THR A 222 -1.49 -2.30 8.98
N THR A 223 -1.83 -3.42 8.33
CA THR A 223 -2.86 -3.42 7.28
C THR A 223 -4.23 -3.05 7.83
N LEU A 224 -4.64 -3.63 8.98
CA LEU A 224 -5.93 -3.30 9.62
C LEU A 224 -5.96 -1.85 10.10
N SER A 225 -4.85 -1.30 10.58
CA SER A 225 -4.74 0.13 10.92
C SER A 225 -4.91 1.02 9.69
N VAL A 226 -4.36 0.65 8.52
CA VAL A 226 -4.59 1.39 7.26
C VAL A 226 -6.07 1.38 6.90
N PHE A 227 -6.74 0.22 6.97
CA PHE A 227 -8.19 0.16 6.75
C PHE A 227 -8.97 1.04 7.73
N ALA A 228 -8.66 0.97 9.02
CA ALA A 228 -9.42 1.65 10.07
C ALA A 228 -9.18 3.17 10.11
N ILE A 229 -7.94 3.61 9.88
CA ILE A 229 -7.55 5.01 10.04
C ILE A 229 -7.57 5.74 8.70
N CYS A 230 -7.09 5.13 7.62
CA CYS A 230 -6.99 5.80 6.32
C CYS A 230 -8.27 5.68 5.50
N PHE A 231 -8.90 4.49 5.46
CA PHE A 231 -10.02 4.26 4.53
C PHE A 231 -11.39 4.34 5.19
N ALA A 232 -11.55 3.83 6.42
CA ALA A 232 -12.85 3.75 7.08
C ALA A 232 -13.51 5.12 7.30
N PRO A 233 -12.81 6.19 7.71
CA PRO A 233 -13.44 7.50 7.90
C PRO A 233 -14.06 8.00 6.60
N TYR A 234 -13.31 7.96 5.51
CA TYR A 234 -13.79 8.46 4.21
C TYR A 234 -15.01 7.67 3.73
N ASN A 235 -14.96 6.34 3.81
CA ASN A 235 -16.09 5.49 3.39
C ASN A 235 -17.29 5.59 4.35
N ALA A 236 -17.07 5.77 5.65
CA ALA A 236 -18.15 6.06 6.60
C ALA A 236 -18.84 7.39 6.28
N SER A 237 -18.10 8.37 5.77
CA SER A 237 -18.69 9.63 5.34
C SER A 237 -19.72 9.39 4.24
N HIS A 238 -19.51 8.44 3.30
CA HIS A 238 -20.47 8.11 2.24
C HIS A 238 -21.78 7.59 2.81
N LEU A 239 -21.73 6.67 3.77
CA LEU A 239 -22.91 6.16 4.46
C LEU A 239 -23.67 7.28 5.17
N VAL A 240 -22.98 8.09 5.96
CA VAL A 240 -23.60 9.21 6.70
C VAL A 240 -24.22 10.22 5.74
N GLY A 241 -23.51 10.58 4.67
CA GLY A 241 -24.02 11.52 3.67
C GLY A 241 -25.21 10.98 2.89
N PHE A 242 -25.26 9.68 2.63
CA PHE A 242 -26.41 9.02 2.02
C PHE A 242 -27.65 9.08 2.94
N VAL A 243 -27.48 8.69 4.21
CA VAL A 243 -28.57 8.68 5.20
C VAL A 243 -29.09 10.10 5.45
N GLN A 244 -28.20 11.08 5.58
CA GLN A 244 -28.58 12.47 5.86
C GLN A 244 -28.94 13.28 4.61
N ARG A 245 -28.81 12.69 3.41
CA ARG A 245 -29.02 13.34 2.09
C ARG A 245 -28.29 14.69 1.95
N LYS A 246 -27.11 14.82 2.56
CA LYS A 246 -26.30 16.05 2.52
C LYS A 246 -24.81 15.74 2.42
N ASN A 247 -24.04 16.71 1.95
CA ASN A 247 -22.59 16.62 2.05
C ASN A 247 -22.15 16.79 3.51
N VAL A 248 -21.24 15.93 3.95
CA VAL A 248 -20.86 15.83 5.36
C VAL A 248 -19.64 16.73 5.58
N ALA A 249 -19.71 17.65 6.55
CA ALA A 249 -18.68 18.67 6.76
C ALA A 249 -17.28 18.11 7.07
N TRP A 250 -17.19 16.92 7.67
CA TRP A 250 -15.92 16.27 8.00
C TRP A 250 -15.38 15.36 6.88
N ARG A 251 -16.03 15.30 5.71
CA ARG A 251 -15.63 14.41 4.61
C ARG A 251 -14.24 14.74 4.06
N ASP A 252 -13.89 16.01 3.95
CA ASP A 252 -12.59 16.43 3.45
C ASP A 252 -11.46 16.03 4.42
N GLU A 253 -11.71 16.17 5.72
CA GLU A 253 -10.79 15.73 6.77
C GLU A 253 -10.65 14.19 6.78
N ALA A 254 -11.73 13.46 6.52
CA ALA A 254 -11.68 12.02 6.39
C ALA A 254 -10.94 11.55 5.12
N LEU A 255 -11.06 12.31 4.01
CA LEU A 255 -10.32 12.07 2.78
C LEU A 255 -8.83 12.33 2.98
N LEU A 256 -8.48 13.35 3.77
CA LEU A 256 -7.10 13.66 4.15
C LEU A 256 -6.42 12.48 4.86
N LEU A 257 -7.14 11.75 5.71
CA LEU A 257 -6.61 10.54 6.36
C LEU A 257 -6.28 9.43 5.34
N SER A 258 -7.00 9.36 4.22
CA SER A 258 -6.73 8.37 3.18
C SER A 258 -5.37 8.55 2.54
N THR A 259 -4.81 9.77 2.51
CA THR A 259 -3.49 10.03 1.90
C THR A 259 -2.35 9.44 2.70
N LEU A 260 -2.55 9.23 4.01
CA LEU A 260 -1.54 8.61 4.87
C LEU A 260 -1.29 7.14 4.54
N ASN A 261 -2.16 6.50 3.74
CA ASN A 261 -1.94 5.12 3.29
C ASN A 261 -0.57 4.94 2.61
N ALA A 262 -0.17 5.90 1.77
CA ALA A 262 1.07 5.88 1.01
C ALA A 262 2.31 5.96 1.92
N CYS A 263 2.14 6.46 3.14
CA CYS A 263 3.19 6.48 4.17
C CYS A 263 3.26 5.18 4.97
N LEU A 264 2.13 4.49 5.14
CA LEU A 264 2.00 3.29 5.97
C LEU A 264 2.27 2.00 5.18
N ASP A 265 1.97 1.99 3.88
CA ASP A 265 2.18 0.84 3.00
C ASP A 265 3.66 0.36 2.93
N PRO A 266 4.69 1.24 2.99
CA PRO A 266 6.08 0.81 3.18
C PRO A 266 6.34 -0.09 4.40
N ILE A 267 5.58 0.08 5.49
CA ILE A 267 5.66 -0.77 6.68
C ILE A 267 5.07 -2.16 6.36
N ILE A 268 3.95 -2.21 5.63
CA ILE A 268 3.35 -3.44 5.10
C ILE A 268 4.35 -4.14 4.19
N PHE A 269 5.03 -3.42 3.30
CA PHE A 269 6.04 -3.97 2.39
C PHE A 269 7.22 -4.57 3.14
N TYR A 270 7.67 -3.91 4.21
CA TYR A 270 8.72 -4.42 5.10
C TYR A 270 8.30 -5.75 5.76
N PHE A 271 7.09 -5.81 6.34
CA PHE A 271 6.59 -7.05 6.94
C PHE A 271 6.22 -8.12 5.91
N SER A 272 5.97 -7.76 4.66
CA SER A 272 5.54 -8.69 3.61
C SER A 272 6.74 -9.24 2.79
N SER A 273 7.72 -8.43 2.42
CA SER A 273 8.83 -8.80 1.51
C SER A 273 10.22 -8.74 2.15
N THR A 274 10.95 -9.87 2.18
CA THR A 274 12.35 -9.89 2.66
C THR A 274 13.29 -9.09 1.77
N ALA A 275 12.97 -8.95 0.48
CA ALA A 275 13.73 -8.13 -0.45
C ALA A 275 13.66 -6.65 -0.05
N VAL A 276 12.48 -6.17 0.34
CA VAL A 276 12.27 -4.80 0.84
C VAL A 276 13.07 -4.59 2.12
N GLN A 277 13.02 -5.55 3.07
CA GLN A 277 13.83 -5.47 4.29
C GLN A 277 15.33 -5.33 4.00
N HIS A 278 15.87 -6.12 3.07
CA HIS A 278 17.28 -6.05 2.69
C HIS A 278 17.63 -4.70 2.07
N SER A 279 16.77 -4.17 1.17
CA SER A 279 16.97 -2.84 0.59
C SER A 279 16.90 -1.73 1.64
N CYS A 280 15.95 -1.79 2.59
CA CYS A 280 15.88 -0.84 3.71
C CYS A 280 17.14 -0.89 4.58
N ARG A 281 17.60 -2.10 4.96
CA ARG A 281 18.84 -2.26 5.74
C ARG A 281 20.06 -1.73 4.99
N SER A 282 20.19 -2.04 3.71
CA SER A 282 21.29 -1.53 2.88
C SER A 282 21.27 0.00 2.76
N CYS A 283 20.09 0.60 2.61
CA CYS A 283 19.92 2.05 2.60
C CYS A 283 20.33 2.68 3.95
N LEU A 284 19.84 2.14 5.07
CA LEU A 284 20.18 2.62 6.41
C LEU A 284 21.68 2.52 6.73
N VAL A 285 22.35 1.46 6.27
CA VAL A 285 23.81 1.32 6.41
C VAL A 285 24.55 2.37 5.57
N LYS A 286 24.13 2.61 4.32
CA LYS A 286 24.72 3.64 3.45
C LYS A 286 24.54 5.06 4.01
N LEU A 287 23.39 5.32 4.63
CA LEU A 287 23.08 6.59 5.30
C LEU A 287 23.78 6.74 6.67
N GLY A 288 24.56 5.72 7.11
CA GLY A 288 25.29 5.77 8.38
C GLY A 288 24.43 5.60 9.64
N LEU A 289 23.12 5.35 9.49
CA LEU A 289 22.15 5.22 10.58
C LEU A 289 22.21 3.85 11.28
N CYS A 290 22.81 2.84 10.64
CA CYS A 290 23.06 1.51 11.20
C CYS A 290 24.57 1.22 11.25
N LYS A 291 25.32 1.92 12.11
CA LYS A 291 26.78 1.69 12.29
C LYS A 291 27.15 0.64 13.36
N THR A 292 26.20 -0.07 13.97
CA THR A 292 26.45 -0.82 15.22
C THR A 292 26.41 -2.35 15.09
N HIS A 293 26.87 -2.95 13.99
CA HIS A 293 26.99 -4.43 13.93
C HIS A 293 28.27 -4.98 13.27
N SER A 294 28.97 -4.20 12.42
CA SER A 294 30.20 -4.68 11.77
C SER A 294 31.44 -4.65 12.68
N THR A 295 31.43 -3.82 13.73
CA THR A 295 32.58 -3.70 14.65
C THR A 295 32.64 -4.85 15.67
N LEU A 296 31.49 -5.39 16.09
CA LEU A 296 31.40 -6.50 17.06
C LEU A 296 31.85 -7.85 16.45
N GLN A 297 31.65 -8.08 15.16
CA GLN A 297 32.15 -9.28 14.48
C GLN A 297 33.68 -9.30 14.32
N LYS A 298 34.34 -8.13 14.27
CA LYS A 298 35.81 -8.06 14.21
C LYS A 298 36.50 -8.31 15.55
N ILE A 299 35.79 -8.15 16.67
CA ILE A 299 36.33 -8.38 18.03
C ILE A 299 36.18 -9.86 18.44
N ILE A 300 35.15 -10.55 17.96
CA ILE A 300 34.85 -11.94 18.31
C ILE A 300 35.59 -12.96 17.41
N GLY A 301 36.17 -12.52 16.29
CA GLY A 301 36.69 -13.38 15.21
C GLY A 301 38.21 -13.64 15.19
N LYS A 302 38.91 -13.71 16.32
CA LYS A 302 40.29 -14.24 16.36
C LYS A 302 40.42 -15.43 17.32
N PRO A 303 40.39 -16.68 16.83
CA PRO A 303 40.98 -17.79 17.55
C PRO A 303 42.49 -17.78 17.35
N HIS A 304 43.20 -17.84 18.46
CA HIS A 304 44.64 -17.99 18.55
C HIS A 304 45.01 -19.42 18.11
N MET A 305 45.57 -19.61 16.91
CA MET A 305 46.06 -20.91 16.47
C MET A 305 47.57 -21.00 16.78
N LYS A 306 47.93 -21.69 17.85
CA LYS A 306 49.32 -22.09 18.13
C LYS A 306 49.67 -23.24 17.17
N THR A 307 50.69 -23.02 16.36
CA THR A 307 51.35 -24.03 15.52
C THR A 307 52.46 -24.73 16.29
N SER A 308 52.45 -26.06 16.29
CA SER A 308 53.64 -26.90 16.46
C SER A 308 53.47 -28.20 15.63
N PRO A 309 54.57 -28.82 15.17
CA PRO A 309 54.72 -29.38 13.81
C PRO A 309 54.60 -30.93 13.77
N PRO A 310 54.78 -31.57 12.59
CA PRO A 310 54.10 -32.82 12.22
C PRO A 310 54.86 -34.08 12.61
N ASP A 311 54.12 -35.19 12.75
CA ASP A 311 54.70 -36.53 12.64
C ASP A 311 54.03 -37.32 11.50
N ILE A 312 54.90 -37.99 10.75
CA ILE A 312 54.70 -38.75 9.52
C ILE A 312 54.48 -40.22 9.89
N SER A 313 53.52 -40.88 9.24
CA SER A 313 53.46 -42.32 8.86
C SER A 313 51.97 -42.68 8.71
N ASP A 314 51.42 -43.04 7.55
CA ASP A 314 51.71 -44.06 6.52
C ASP A 314 50.51 -45.04 6.46
N SER A 315 50.27 -45.55 5.25
CA SER A 315 49.40 -46.69 4.89
C SER A 315 47.87 -46.53 5.06
N GLN A 316 47.09 -46.36 3.99
CA GLN A 316 46.68 -47.32 2.94
C GLN A 316 45.40 -48.13 3.26
N ILE A 317 44.45 -48.04 2.30
CA ILE A 317 43.48 -49.07 1.86
C ILE A 317 42.27 -49.33 2.79
N HIS A 318 41.04 -48.99 2.36
CA HIS A 318 40.13 -49.98 1.76
C HIS A 318 38.85 -49.37 1.15
N SER A 319 38.44 -50.02 0.07
CA SER A 319 37.24 -49.86 -0.79
C SER A 319 35.89 -50.15 -0.11
N SER A 320 34.82 -49.58 -0.70
CA SER A 320 33.45 -50.12 -0.94
C SER A 320 32.34 -49.14 -0.50
N LYS A 321 31.58 -48.55 -1.45
CA LYS A 321 30.30 -49.02 -2.02
C LYS A 321 29.29 -49.45 -0.95
N PHE A 322 28.35 -48.56 -0.63
CA PHE A 322 26.90 -48.71 -0.81
C PHE A 322 26.24 -47.32 -0.75
#